data_AF-A0A6P0R3P7-F1
#
_entry.id   AF-A0A6P0R3P7-F1
#
_cell.length_a   1.000
_cell.length_b   1.000
_cell.length_c   1.000
_cell.angle_alpha   90.00
_cell.angle_beta   90.00
_cell.angle_gamma   90.00
#
_symmetry.space_group_name_H-M   'P 1'
#
loop_
_entity.id
_entity.type
_entity.pdbx_description
1 polymer ?
#
loop_
_entity_poly.entity_id
_entity_poly.type
_entity_poly.pdbx_seq_one_letter_code
_entity_poly.pdbx_strand_id
1 'polypeptide(L)'
;MEKYSEILSNKERSQRYICLAIALIPIIGSYLFNLGLKIPFLGCPLLRYVGIPCPGWGLTRSFMAVARGDFSQAIAYHLFGPVFFAVFLVAGLHLILELINNRKIRAFYIPLIQNYQFQIFCFLVLFSYHGTRLQELWKSGELYNFFIHSTLGNWLFGLISYSYF
;
A
#
# COMPACT_ATOMS: atom_id res chain seq x y z
N MET A 1 -6.96 39.81 -8.74
CA MET A 1 -7.62 38.59 -9.26
C MET A 1 -8.25 37.86 -8.08
N GLU A 2 -9.55 38.10 -7.87
CA GLU A 2 -10.34 37.55 -6.77
C GLU A 2 -10.35 36.01 -6.80
N LYS A 3 -9.66 35.42 -5.83
CA LYS A 3 -9.56 33.98 -5.64
C LYS A 3 -10.82 33.54 -4.89
N TYR A 4 -11.90 33.28 -5.61
CA TYR A 4 -13.09 32.60 -5.07
C TYR A 4 -12.65 31.24 -4.50
N SER A 5 -12.34 31.21 -3.20
CA SER A 5 -12.18 29.98 -2.45
C SER A 5 -13.58 29.43 -2.24
N GLU A 6 -14.02 28.54 -3.13
CA GLU A 6 -15.30 27.87 -2.99
C GLU A 6 -15.38 27.22 -1.61
N ILE A 7 -16.37 27.66 -0.83
CA ILE A 7 -16.71 27.07 0.47
C ILE A 7 -17.13 25.62 0.21
N LEU A 8 -16.67 24.69 1.06
CA LEU A 8 -17.02 23.28 0.90
C LEU A 8 -18.53 23.06 1.10
N SER A 9 -19.16 22.43 0.11
CA SER A 9 -20.53 21.90 0.23
C SER A 9 -20.60 20.74 1.24
N ASN A 10 -21.78 20.45 1.79
CA ASN A 10 -21.98 19.29 2.69
C ASN A 10 -21.55 17.96 2.05
N LYS A 11 -21.84 17.77 0.76
CA LYS A 11 -21.40 16.58 0.00
C LYS A 11 -19.87 16.51 -0.10
N GLU A 12 -19.25 17.65 -0.37
CA GLU A 12 -17.81 17.77 -0.49
C GLU A 12 -17.11 17.49 0.84
N ARG A 13 -17.64 18.05 1.93
CA ARG A 13 -17.15 17.79 3.29
C ARG A 13 -17.24 16.30 3.65
N SER A 14 -18.36 15.64 3.34
CA SER A 14 -18.52 14.20 3.55
C SER A 14 -17.47 13.39 2.79
N GLN A 15 -17.19 13.73 1.52
CA GLN A 15 -16.13 13.09 0.75
C GLN A 15 -14.75 13.29 1.38
N ARG A 16 -14.44 14.48 1.93
CA ARG A 16 -13.15 14.77 2.58
C ARG A 16 -12.97 13.90 3.83
N TYR A 17 -14.03 13.70 4.61
CA TYR A 17 -13.98 12.78 5.76
C TYR A 17 -13.73 11.33 5.34
N ILE A 18 -14.39 10.85 4.28
CA ILE A 18 -14.16 9.50 3.76
C ILE A 18 -12.71 9.35 3.28
N CYS A 19 -12.21 10.29 2.47
CA CYS A 19 -10.83 10.27 1.99
C CYS A 19 -9.82 10.36 3.13
N LEU A 20 -10.12 11.16 4.17
CA LEU A 20 -9.27 11.29 5.34
C LEU A 20 -9.22 9.97 6.12
N ALA A 21 -10.36 9.33 6.34
CA ALA A 21 -10.42 8.02 6.99
C ALA A 21 -9.56 6.99 6.23
N ILE A 22 -9.69 6.94 4.89
CA ILE A 22 -8.89 6.05 4.04
C ILE A 22 -7.39 6.34 4.18
N ALA A 23 -6.99 7.62 4.17
CA ALA A 23 -5.58 8.01 4.29
C ALA A 23 -5.00 7.70 5.68
N LEU A 24 -5.82 7.78 6.73
CA LEU A 24 -5.40 7.54 8.11
C LEU A 24 -5.29 6.05 8.47
N ILE A 25 -6.08 5.17 7.85
CA ILE A 25 -6.03 3.70 8.10
C ILE A 25 -4.60 3.13 8.06
N PRO A 26 -3.78 3.33 7.00
CA PRO A 26 -2.43 2.77 6.96
C PRO A 26 -1.49 3.41 7.99
N ILE A 27 -1.65 4.70 8.28
CA ILE A 27 -0.84 5.43 9.25
C ILE A 27 -1.13 4.90 10.65
N ILE A 28 -2.39 4.98 11.09
CA ILE A 28 -2.82 4.51 12.42
C ILE A 28 -2.53 3.01 12.57
N GLY A 29 -2.87 2.21 11.56
CA GLY A 29 -2.61 0.78 11.54
C GLY A 29 -1.14 0.44 11.77
N SER A 30 -0.21 1.20 11.17
CA SER A 30 1.22 0.98 11.38
C SER A 30 1.67 1.15 12.84
N TYR A 31 1.15 2.16 13.54
CA TYR A 31 1.42 2.36 14.97
C TYR A 31 0.75 1.29 15.83
N LEU A 32 -0.51 0.95 15.55
CA LEU A 32 -1.24 -0.09 16.31
C LEU A 32 -0.57 -1.47 16.18
N PHE A 33 -0.09 -1.84 14.99
CA PHE A 33 0.63 -3.09 14.79
C PHE A 33 1.99 -3.09 15.49
N ASN A 34 2.67 -1.94 15.59
CA ASN A 34 3.88 -1.81 16.40
C ASN A 34 3.62 -2.01 17.90
N LEU A 35 2.41 -1.71 18.39
CA LEU A 35 1.99 -1.98 19.76
C LEU A 35 1.59 -3.46 20.01
N GLY A 36 1.72 -4.32 19.00
CA GLY A 36 1.45 -5.76 19.12
C GLY A 36 0.04 -6.18 18.73
N LEU A 37 -0.79 -5.26 18.18
CA LEU A 37 -2.08 -5.64 17.63
C LEU A 37 -1.86 -6.61 16.45
N LYS A 38 -2.47 -7.79 16.50
CA LYS A 38 -2.42 -8.77 15.42
C LYS A 38 -3.82 -8.97 14.87
N ILE A 39 -4.00 -8.69 13.58
CA ILE A 39 -5.26 -8.98 12.88
C ILE A 39 -5.03 -10.22 12.03
N PRO A 40 -5.47 -11.41 12.46
CA PRO A 40 -5.12 -12.69 11.82
C PRO A 40 -5.63 -12.81 10.37
N PHE A 41 -6.65 -12.04 10.00
CA PHE A 41 -7.22 -12.03 8.65
C PHE A 41 -6.59 -10.98 7.72
N LEU A 42 -5.70 -10.12 8.22
CA LEU A 42 -5.06 -9.05 7.45
C LEU A 42 -3.76 -9.53 6.77
N GLY A 43 -3.74 -10.79 6.36
CA GLY A 43 -2.67 -11.36 5.54
C GLY A 43 -2.84 -10.99 4.06
N CYS A 44 -1.80 -11.21 3.25
CA CYS A 44 -1.91 -11.05 1.79
C CYS A 44 -2.71 -12.24 1.21
N PRO A 45 -3.93 -12.03 0.66
CA PRO A 45 -4.74 -13.13 0.15
C PRO A 45 -4.08 -13.80 -1.05
N LEU A 46 -3.44 -13.04 -1.94
CA LEU A 46 -2.75 -13.59 -3.11
C LEU A 46 -1.63 -14.54 -2.69
N LEU A 47 -0.83 -14.16 -1.69
CA LEU A 47 0.22 -15.01 -1.16
C LEU A 47 -0.37 -16.25 -0.45
N ARG A 48 -1.45 -16.09 0.32
CA ARG A 48 -2.07 -17.20 1.05
C ARG A 48 -2.68 -18.26 0.13
N TYR A 49 -3.42 -17.82 -0.89
CA TYR A 49 -4.18 -18.72 -1.74
C TYR A 49 -3.38 -19.20 -2.96
N VAL A 50 -2.58 -18.33 -3.57
CA VAL A 50 -1.84 -18.62 -4.82
C VAL A 50 -0.35 -18.81 -4.56
N GLY A 51 0.20 -18.25 -3.48
CA GLY A 51 1.64 -18.33 -3.19
C GLY A 51 2.49 -17.32 -3.94
N ILE A 52 1.86 -16.32 -4.57
CA ILE A 52 2.54 -15.26 -5.31
C ILE A 52 2.36 -13.93 -4.56
N PRO A 53 3.45 -13.23 -4.18
CA PRO A 53 3.33 -11.91 -3.55
C PRO A 53 2.86 -10.87 -4.57
N CYS A 54 1.93 -10.00 -4.17
CA CYS A 54 1.48 -8.88 -5.00
C CYS A 54 2.46 -7.69 -4.95
N PRO A 55 2.29 -6.66 -5.81
CA PRO A 55 3.13 -5.47 -5.78
C PRO A 55 3.15 -4.74 -4.43
N GLY A 56 2.08 -4.87 -3.62
CA GLY A 56 2.01 -4.28 -2.28
C GLY A 56 2.60 -5.15 -1.16
N TRP A 57 3.16 -6.33 -1.46
CA TRP A 57 3.67 -7.24 -0.44
C TRP A 57 4.82 -6.60 0.34
N GLY A 58 4.65 -6.51 1.67
CA GLY A 58 5.63 -5.88 2.56
C GLY A 58 5.39 -4.40 2.84
N LEU A 59 4.40 -3.73 2.21
CA LEU A 59 4.07 -2.33 2.52
C LEU A 59 3.69 -2.13 3.98
N THR A 60 2.86 -2.99 4.58
CA THR A 60 2.49 -2.89 6.00
C THR A 60 3.72 -2.96 6.92
N ARG A 61 4.65 -3.90 6.66
CA ARG A 61 5.90 -4.02 7.42
C ARG A 61 6.80 -2.80 7.23
N SER A 62 6.85 -2.28 6.01
CA SER A 62 7.59 -1.06 5.69
C SER A 62 7.02 0.14 6.44
N PHE A 63 5.69 0.33 6.43
CA PHE A 63 5.02 1.40 7.17
C PHE A 63 5.23 1.28 8.68
N MET A 64 5.18 0.07 9.23
CA MET A 64 5.52 -0.18 10.64
C MET A 64 6.96 0.25 10.95
N ALA A 65 7.93 -0.02 10.06
CA ALA A 65 9.31 0.41 10.24
C ALA A 65 9.46 1.93 10.14
N VAL A 66 8.80 2.59 9.17
CA VAL A 66 8.72 4.06 9.09
C VAL A 66 8.15 4.66 10.38
N ALA A 67 7.08 4.08 10.92
CA ALA A 67 6.47 4.54 12.16
C ALA A 67 7.37 4.38 13.40
N ARG A 68 8.38 3.51 13.36
CA ARG A 68 9.43 3.40 14.40
C ARG A 68 10.63 4.31 14.13
N GLY A 69 10.65 5.04 13.01
CA GLY A 69 11.80 5.83 12.55
C GLY A 69 12.91 5.02 11.89
N ASP A 70 12.70 3.73 11.60
CA ASP A 70 13.69 2.85 10.98
C ASP A 70 13.50 2.80 9.46
N PHE A 71 14.06 3.80 8.78
CA PHE A 71 13.97 3.92 7.32
C PHE A 71 14.77 2.86 6.57
N SER A 72 15.88 2.40 7.14
CA SER A 72 16.70 1.34 6.54
C SER A 72 15.88 0.04 6.43
N GLN A 73 15.28 -0.37 7.54
CA GLN A 73 14.42 -1.55 7.57
C GLN A 73 13.15 -1.35 6.73
N ALA A 74 12.60 -0.13 6.68
CA ALA A 74 11.45 0.17 5.84
C ALA A 74 11.73 -0.07 4.36
N ILE A 75 12.87 0.43 3.85
CA ILE A 75 13.31 0.25 2.47
C ILE A 75 13.57 -1.23 2.19
N ALA A 76 14.21 -1.94 3.12
CA ALA A 76 14.45 -3.38 3.00
C ALA A 76 13.15 -4.19 2.90
N TYR A 77 12.07 -3.78 3.59
CA TYR A 77 10.76 -4.43 3.43
C TYR A 77 10.06 -4.06 2.13
N HIS A 78 10.14 -2.80 1.71
CA HIS A 78 9.57 -2.31 0.48
C HIS A 78 10.17 -0.96 0.10
N LEU A 79 10.84 -0.88 -1.06
CA LEU A 79 11.51 0.34 -1.52
C LEU A 79 10.57 1.56 -1.55
N PHE A 80 9.37 1.40 -2.11
CA PHE A 80 8.37 2.49 -2.17
C PHE A 80 7.59 2.72 -0.87
N GLY A 81 7.86 1.97 0.21
CA GLY A 81 7.10 2.08 1.45
C GLY A 81 7.21 3.46 2.11
N PRO A 82 8.42 4.01 2.34
CA PRO A 82 8.57 5.38 2.85
C PRO A 82 7.87 6.43 1.98
N VAL A 83 7.92 6.26 0.65
CA VAL A 83 7.27 7.18 -0.31
C VAL A 83 5.75 7.14 -0.14
N PHE A 84 5.13 5.95 -0.15
CA PHE A 84 3.69 5.85 0.03
C PHE A 84 3.23 6.31 1.43
N PHE A 85 4.02 6.05 2.47
CA PHE A 85 3.74 6.55 3.81
C PHE A 85 3.68 8.09 3.82
N ALA A 86 4.67 8.74 3.19
CA ALA A 86 4.69 10.20 3.04
C ALA A 86 3.49 10.72 2.24
N VAL A 87 3.09 10.02 1.16
CA VAL A 87 1.90 10.37 0.37
C VAL A 87 0.63 10.33 1.23
N PHE A 88 0.43 9.28 2.03
CA PHE A 88 -0.73 9.20 2.94
C PHE A 88 -0.70 10.31 3.99
N LEU A 89 0.48 10.62 4.55
CA LEU A 89 0.63 11.69 5.53
C LEU A 89 0.31 13.06 4.94
N VAL A 90 0.89 13.40 3.78
CA VAL A 90 0.65 14.68 3.09
C VAL A 90 -0.81 14.79 2.66
N ALA A 91 -1.41 13.72 2.14
CA ALA A 91 -2.82 13.70 1.78
C ALA A 91 -3.72 13.91 3.01
N GLY A 92 -3.43 13.25 4.13
CA GLY A 92 -4.15 13.44 5.39
C GLY A 92 -4.06 14.88 5.90
N LEU A 93 -2.86 15.45 5.94
CA LEU A 93 -2.63 16.84 6.34
C LEU A 93 -3.37 17.83 5.43
N HIS A 94 -3.31 17.62 4.11
CA HIS A 94 -4.02 18.45 3.15
C HIS A 94 -5.55 18.42 3.38
N LEU A 95 -6.13 17.24 3.55
CA LEU A 95 -7.57 17.08 3.80
C LEU A 95 -8.00 17.71 5.14
N ILE A 96 -7.18 17.59 6.18
CA ILE A 96 -7.41 18.26 7.46
C ILE A 96 -7.44 19.78 7.27
N LEU A 97 -6.49 20.33 6.51
CA LEU A 97 -6.44 21.77 6.22
C LEU A 97 -7.67 22.23 5.42
N GLU A 98 -8.15 21.46 4.44
CA GLU A 98 -9.39 21.78 3.72
C GLU A 98 -10.61 21.81 4.66
N LEU A 99 -10.70 20.83 5.57
CA LEU A 99 -11.80 20.70 6.53
C LEU A 99 -11.80 21.83 7.56
N ILE A 100 -10.64 22.18 8.12
CA ILE A 100 -10.50 23.27 9.11
C ILE A 100 -10.81 24.63 8.48
N ASN A 101 -10.26 24.89 7.29
CA ASN A 101 -10.46 26.18 6.59
C ASN A 101 -11.83 26.27 5.88
N ASN A 102 -12.57 25.16 5.82
CA ASN A 102 -13.84 25.01 5.10
C ASN A 102 -13.78 25.48 3.64
N ARG A 103 -12.61 25.32 2.99
CA ARG A 103 -12.30 25.85 1.66
C ARG A 103 -11.44 24.84 0.91
N LYS A 104 -11.64 24.75 -0.41
CA LYS A 104 -10.79 23.93 -1.29
C LYS A 104 -9.38 24.54 -1.38
N ILE A 105 -8.36 23.71 -1.18
CA ILE A 105 -6.96 24.12 -1.33
C ILE A 105 -6.47 23.56 -2.66
N ARG A 106 -6.11 24.44 -3.61
CA ARG A 106 -5.45 23.99 -4.83
C ARG A 106 -4.08 23.43 -4.49
N ALA A 107 -3.96 22.12 -4.52
CA ALA A 107 -2.68 21.44 -4.38
C ALA A 107 -1.92 21.44 -5.71
N PHE A 108 -0.61 21.73 -5.63
CA PHE A 108 0.29 21.71 -6.79
C PHE A 108 0.44 20.30 -7.39
N TYR A 109 0.19 19.25 -6.60
CA TYR A 109 0.30 17.86 -7.04
C TYR A 109 -0.94 17.35 -7.80
N ILE A 110 -2.07 18.07 -7.78
CA ILE A 110 -3.30 17.62 -8.46
C ILE A 110 -3.09 17.44 -9.97
N PRO A 111 -2.51 18.42 -10.71
CA PRO A 111 -2.25 18.25 -12.14
C PRO A 111 -1.28 17.09 -12.42
N LEU A 112 -0.30 16.86 -11.54
CA LEU A 112 0.64 15.76 -11.66
C LEU A 112 -0.06 14.40 -11.53
N ILE A 113 -0.90 14.23 -10.50
CA ILE A 113 -1.64 12.98 -10.26
C ILE A 113 -2.69 12.73 -11.33
N GLN A 114 -3.33 13.78 -11.88
CA GLN A 114 -4.34 13.65 -12.93
C GLN A 114 -3.76 13.40 -14.32
N ASN A 115 -2.45 13.55 -14.51
CA ASN A 115 -1.80 13.31 -15.79
C ASN A 115 -1.67 11.80 -16.06
N TYR A 116 -2.36 11.30 -17.09
CA TYR A 116 -2.33 9.87 -17.45
C TYR A 116 -0.93 9.36 -17.83
N GLN A 117 -0.07 10.21 -18.42
CA GLN A 117 1.31 9.84 -18.75
C GLN A 117 2.12 9.61 -17.47
N PHE A 118 1.92 10.46 -16.46
CA PHE A 118 2.54 10.29 -15.15
C PHE A 118 2.05 9.03 -14.45
N GLN A 119 0.73 8.75 -14.51
CA GLN A 119 0.17 7.51 -13.97
C GLN A 119 0.75 6.26 -14.65
N ILE A 120 0.83 6.25 -15.98
CA ILE A 120 1.46 5.17 -16.75
C ILE A 120 2.93 5.02 -16.36
N PHE A 121 3.66 6.13 -16.26
CA PHE A 121 5.06 6.10 -15.83
C PHE A 121 5.22 5.48 -14.44
N CYS A 122 4.46 5.95 -13.45
CA CYS A 122 4.47 5.37 -12.09
C CYS A 122 4.10 3.89 -12.10
N PHE A 123 3.12 3.50 -12.90
CA PHE A 123 2.71 2.11 -13.05
C PHE A 123 3.84 1.26 -13.63
N LEU A 124 4.48 1.71 -14.70
CA LEU A 124 5.63 1.02 -15.31
C LEU A 124 6.77 0.86 -14.30
N VAL A 125 7.15 1.93 -13.59
CA VAL A 125 8.20 1.88 -12.56
C VAL A 125 7.86 0.87 -11.46
N LEU A 126 6.62 0.88 -10.96
CA LEU A 126 6.17 -0.05 -9.93
C LEU A 126 6.22 -1.51 -10.41
N PHE A 127 5.73 -1.78 -11.62
CA PHE A 127 5.71 -3.13 -12.18
C PHE A 127 7.10 -3.63 -12.57
N SER A 128 7.97 -2.76 -13.07
CA SER A 128 9.38 -3.10 -13.32
C SER A 128 10.09 -3.48 -12.02
N TYR A 129 9.94 -2.68 -10.95
CA TYR A 129 10.48 -3.01 -9.62
C TYR A 129 9.89 -4.30 -9.05
N HIS A 130 8.58 -4.51 -9.19
CA HIS A 130 7.96 -5.75 -8.72
C HIS A 130 8.48 -6.97 -9.50
N GLY A 131 8.71 -6.81 -10.80
CA GLY A 131 9.33 -7.81 -11.65
C GLY A 131 10.73 -8.20 -11.18
N THR A 132 11.61 -7.23 -10.89
CA THR A 132 12.96 -7.52 -10.37
C THR A 132 12.89 -8.22 -9.02
N ARG A 133 11.98 -7.79 -8.13
CA ARG A 133 11.76 -8.42 -6.83
C ARG A 133 11.26 -9.86 -6.95
N LEU A 134 10.36 -10.16 -7.89
CA LEU A 134 9.91 -11.53 -8.15
C LEU A 134 11.05 -12.40 -8.70
N GLN A 135 11.92 -11.84 -9.54
CA GLN A 135 13.10 -12.55 -10.04
C GLN A 135 14.09 -12.88 -8.91
N GLU A 136 14.28 -11.98 -7.95
CA GLU A 136 15.10 -12.24 -6.76
C GLU A 136 14.51 -13.38 -5.91
N LEU A 137 13.20 -13.34 -5.65
CA LEU A 137 12.49 -14.39 -4.91
C LEU A 137 12.49 -15.74 -5.62
N TRP A 138 12.47 -15.73 -6.96
CA TRP A 138 12.61 -16.94 -7.76
C TRP A 138 14.02 -17.53 -7.60
N LYS A 139 15.05 -16.70 -7.72
CA LYS A 139 16.45 -17.13 -7.60
C LYS A 139 16.80 -17.64 -6.21
N SER A 140 16.19 -17.09 -5.16
CA SER A 140 16.38 -17.57 -3.77
C SER A 140 15.59 -18.83 -3.44
N GLY A 141 14.67 -19.27 -4.32
CA GLY A 141 13.76 -20.38 -4.06
C GLY A 141 12.60 -20.02 -3.12
N GLU A 142 12.56 -18.81 -2.55
CA GLU A 142 11.46 -18.38 -1.67
C GLU A 142 10.11 -18.38 -2.40
N LEU A 143 10.09 -18.00 -3.69
CA LEU A 143 8.86 -17.98 -4.47
C LEU A 143 8.27 -19.40 -4.63
N TYR A 144 9.12 -20.40 -4.81
CA TYR A 144 8.69 -21.81 -4.84
C TYR A 144 8.16 -22.25 -3.47
N ASN A 145 8.85 -21.89 -2.39
CA ASN A 145 8.41 -22.19 -1.02
C ASN A 145 7.04 -21.55 -0.71
N PHE A 146 6.81 -20.31 -1.13
CA PHE A 146 5.50 -19.67 -0.99
C PHE A 146 4.42 -20.39 -1.80
N PHE A 147 4.75 -20.84 -3.01
CA PHE A 147 3.82 -21.57 -3.86
C PHE A 147 3.38 -22.89 -3.23
N ILE A 148 4.31 -23.75 -2.81
CA ILE A 148 3.98 -25.08 -2.24
C ILE A 148 3.17 -24.99 -0.94
N HIS A 149 3.36 -23.93 -0.15
CA HIS A 149 2.61 -23.71 1.09
C HIS A 149 1.29 -22.95 0.91
N SER A 150 0.99 -22.50 -0.30
CA SER A 150 -0.29 -21.87 -0.61
C SER A 150 -1.43 -22.88 -0.70
N THR A 151 -2.67 -22.41 -0.64
CA THR A 151 -3.84 -23.30 -0.84
C THR A 151 -3.80 -24.00 -2.20
N LEU A 152 -3.44 -23.27 -3.26
CA LEU A 152 -3.32 -23.83 -4.61
C LEU A 152 -2.17 -24.83 -4.73
N GLY A 153 -0.99 -24.52 -4.19
CA GLY A 153 0.14 -25.44 -4.21
C GLY A 153 -0.15 -26.73 -3.43
N ASN A 154 -0.73 -26.61 -2.23
CA ASN A 154 -1.15 -27.77 -1.46
C ASN A 154 -2.19 -28.62 -2.20
N TRP A 155 -3.13 -27.99 -2.93
CA TRP A 155 -4.09 -28.72 -3.75
C TRP A 155 -3.40 -29.46 -4.91
N LEU A 156 -2.51 -28.79 -5.64
CA LEU A 156 -1.79 -29.39 -6.79
C LEU A 156 -0.84 -30.51 -6.37
N PHE A 157 -0.01 -30.30 -5.34
CA PHE A 157 1.00 -31.27 -4.91
C PHE A 157 0.49 -32.28 -3.88
N GLY A 158 -0.57 -31.94 -3.14
CA GLY A 158 -1.28 -32.87 -2.27
C GLY A 158 -1.99 -33.97 -3.08
N LEU A 159 -2.58 -33.65 -4.22
CA LEU A 159 -3.17 -34.64 -5.14
C LEU A 159 -2.13 -35.62 -5.70
N ILE A 160 -0.89 -35.16 -5.92
CA ILE A 160 0.21 -36.01 -6.39
C ILE A 160 0.58 -37.04 -5.30
N SER A 161 0.58 -36.65 -4.02
CA SER A 161 0.91 -37.57 -2.91
C SER A 161 -0.16 -38.65 -2.66
N TYR A 162 -1.42 -38.39 -3.00
CA TYR A 162 -2.50 -39.40 -2.93
C TYR A 162 -2.62 -40.29 -4.18
N SER A 163 -1.92 -39.97 -5.28
CA SER A 163 -1.94 -40.79 -6.51
C SER A 163 -0.82 -41.84 -6.57
N TYR A 164 0.08 -41.86 -5.58
CA TYR A 164 1.17 -42.84 -5.44
C TYR A 164 0.90 -43.87 -4.31
N PHE A 165 -0.34 -43.97 -3.83
CA PHE A 165 -0.80 -45.01 -2.90
C PHE A 165 -2.03 -45.72 -3.44
#